data_AF-A0A934SCD0-F1
#
_entry.id   AF-A0A934SCD0-F1
#
_cell.length_a   1.000
_cell.length_b   1.000
_cell.length_c   1.000
_cell.angle_alpha   90.00
_cell.angle_beta   90.00
_cell.angle_gamma   90.00
#
_symmetry.space_group_name_H-M   'P 1'
#
loop_
_entity.id
_entity.type
_entity.pdbx_description
1 polymer ?
#
loop_
_entity_poly.entity_id
_entity_poly.type
_entity_poly.pdbx_seq_one_letter_code
_entity_poly.pdbx_strand_id
1 'polypeptide(L)'
;MGDHLIITHIPSLVATLLNRERAKGSALTKEEVETIRDESPAEVLPPEQRAAVDARRGYDDIDPDRAWEDWQIARVELHSDDD
;
A
#
# COMPACT_ATOMS: atom_id res chain seq x y z
N MET A 1 -19.23 18.98 -7.59
CA MET A 1 -18.02 18.15 -7.58
C MET A 1 -18.08 17.38 -6.28
N GLY A 2 -18.19 16.05 -6.31
CA GLY A 2 -18.44 15.28 -5.09
C GLY A 2 -17.22 15.31 -4.17
N ASP A 3 -17.44 15.63 -2.90
CA ASP A 3 -16.54 15.43 -1.76
C ASP A 3 -16.26 13.93 -1.52
N HIS A 4 -15.77 13.22 -2.54
CA HIS A 4 -15.35 11.83 -2.36
C HIS A 4 -13.92 11.84 -1.80
N LEU A 5 -13.83 11.71 -0.49
CA LEU A 5 -12.57 11.62 0.22
C LEU A 5 -12.04 10.18 0.17
N ILE A 6 -10.74 10.03 -0.06
CA ILE A 6 -10.05 8.76 -0.22
C ILE A 6 -9.04 8.59 0.92
N ILE A 7 -9.04 7.42 1.54
CA ILE A 7 -8.05 7.04 2.54
C ILE A 7 -6.72 6.78 1.83
N THR A 8 -5.69 7.51 2.23
CA THR A 8 -4.36 7.47 1.61
C THR A 8 -3.29 7.25 2.64
N HIS A 9 -2.59 6.11 2.55
CA HIS A 9 -1.47 5.78 3.42
C HIS A 9 -0.23 6.56 3.04
N ILE A 10 0.37 7.27 4.00
CA ILE A 10 1.62 8.02 3.82
C ILE A 10 2.55 7.73 5.03
N PRO A 11 3.64 6.94 4.88
CA PRO A 11 4.19 6.36 3.64
C PRO A 11 3.27 5.32 2.98
N SER A 12 3.57 4.95 1.72
CA SER A 12 2.73 4.02 0.96
C SER A 12 2.53 2.69 1.69
N LEU A 13 1.33 2.14 1.60
CA LEU A 13 1.02 0.86 2.24
C LEU A 13 1.85 -0.26 1.62
N VAL A 14 2.02 -0.26 0.30
CA VAL A 14 2.88 -1.23 -0.40
C VAL A 14 4.34 -1.20 0.08
N ALA A 15 4.92 -0.01 0.26
CA ALA A 15 6.30 0.10 0.75
C ALA A 15 6.41 -0.30 2.22
N THR A 16 5.37 0.00 3.02
CA THR A 16 5.30 -0.41 4.42
C THR A 16 5.26 -1.93 4.52
N LEU A 17 4.41 -2.60 3.74
CA LEU A 17 4.33 -4.06 3.68
C LEU A 17 5.63 -4.69 3.20
N LEU A 18 6.25 -4.16 2.14
CA LEU A 18 7.53 -4.65 1.64
C LEU A 18 8.62 -4.56 2.71
N ASN A 19 8.69 -3.44 3.44
CA ASN A 19 9.65 -3.29 4.52
C ASN A 19 9.41 -4.31 5.64
N ARG A 20 8.14 -4.53 6.03
CA ARG A 20 7.78 -5.53 7.06
C ARG A 20 8.09 -6.96 6.61
N GLU A 21 7.82 -7.31 5.36
CA GLU A 21 8.18 -8.62 4.80
C GLU A 21 9.70 -8.84 4.80
N ARG A 22 10.46 -7.83 4.36
CA ARG A 22 11.94 -7.87 4.37
C ARG A 22 12.49 -7.98 5.81
N ALA A 23 11.92 -7.25 6.76
CA ALA A 23 12.31 -7.31 8.16
C ALA A 23 11.99 -8.66 8.80
N LYS A 24 10.85 -9.26 8.44
CA LYS A 24 10.44 -10.61 8.87
C LYS A 24 11.30 -11.70 8.22
N GLY A 25 11.81 -11.46 7.01
CA GLY A 25 12.60 -12.42 6.22
C GLY A 25 11.77 -13.57 5.64
N SER A 26 10.44 -13.48 5.68
CA SER A 26 9.50 -14.47 5.14
C SER A 26 8.19 -13.79 4.75
N ALA A 27 7.43 -14.44 3.87
CA ALA A 27 6.18 -13.89 3.35
C ALA A 27 5.21 -13.45 4.47
N LEU A 28 4.56 -12.30 4.29
CA LEU A 28 3.48 -11.87 5.17
C LEU A 28 2.24 -12.75 4.97
N THR A 29 1.57 -13.08 6.07
CA THR A 29 0.26 -13.71 6.09
C THR A 29 -0.84 -12.67 5.89
N LYS A 30 -2.06 -13.12 5.55
CA LYS A 30 -3.22 -12.24 5.40
C LYS A 30 -3.47 -11.41 6.65
N GLU A 31 -3.45 -12.04 7.82
CA GLU A 31 -3.66 -11.38 9.11
C GLU A 31 -2.61 -10.30 9.37
N GLU A 32 -1.34 -10.56 9.04
CA GLU A 32 -0.28 -9.55 9.18
C GLU A 32 -0.48 -8.37 8.23
N VAL A 33 -0.88 -8.61 6.97
CA VAL A 33 -1.13 -7.53 6.00
C VAL A 33 -2.28 -6.64 6.46
N GLU A 34 -3.39 -7.25 6.90
CA GLU A 34 -4.55 -6.51 7.42
C GLU A 34 -4.20 -5.75 8.70
N THR A 35 -3.42 -6.36 9.61
CA THR A 35 -2.94 -5.68 10.82
C THR A 35 -2.03 -4.49 10.47
N ILE A 36 -1.08 -4.66 9.56
CA ILE A 36 -0.19 -3.57 9.13
C ILE A 36 -0.99 -2.45 8.48
N ARG A 37 -1.99 -2.76 7.66
CA ARG A 37 -2.89 -1.76 7.07
C ARG A 37 -3.58 -0.93 8.15
N ASP A 38 -4.13 -1.59 9.17
CA ASP A 38 -4.88 -0.94 10.25
C ASP A 38 -3.98 -0.08 11.15
N GLU A 39 -2.73 -0.49 11.33
CA GLU A 39 -1.72 0.26 12.11
C GLU A 39 -1.01 1.36 11.31
N SER A 40 -1.08 1.32 9.97
CA SER A 40 -0.33 2.25 9.12
C SER A 40 -1.00 3.63 9.10
N PRO A 41 -0.20 4.72 9.17
CA PRO A 41 -0.73 6.08 9.13
C PRO A 41 -1.44 6.34 7.80
N ALA A 42 -2.69 6.81 7.90
CA ALA A 42 -3.50 7.15 6.75
C ALA A 42 -4.13 8.54 6.92
N GLU A 43 -4.20 9.27 5.81
CA GLU A 43 -4.80 10.59 5.72
C GLU A 43 -5.98 10.55 4.77
N VAL A 44 -7.01 11.35 5.08
CA VAL A 44 -8.21 11.46 4.27
C VAL A 44 -8.02 12.63 3.31
N LEU A 45 -7.82 12.32 2.03
CA LEU A 45 -7.46 13.31 1.00
C LEU A 45 -8.51 13.34 -0.12
N PRO A 46 -8.72 14.51 -0.77
CA PRO A 46 -9.51 14.55 -1.99
C PRO A 46 -8.77 13.84 -3.14
N PRO A 47 -9.49 13.39 -4.20
CA PRO A 47 -8.92 12.55 -5.25
C PRO A 47 -7.78 13.24 -6.02
N GLU A 48 -7.87 14.55 -6.19
CA GLU A 48 -6.82 15.37 -6.82
C GLU A 48 -5.50 15.34 -6.03
N GLN A 49 -5.58 15.34 -4.70
CA GLN A 49 -4.40 15.27 -3.84
C GLN A 49 -3.84 13.85 -3.80
N ARG A 50 -4.69 12.82 -3.79
CA ARG A 50 -4.26 11.43 -3.94
C ARG A 50 -3.49 11.22 -5.25
N ALA A 51 -4.03 11.69 -6.37
CA ALA A 51 -3.35 11.61 -7.66
C ALA A 51 -1.99 12.33 -7.66
N ALA A 52 -1.88 13.47 -6.96
CA ALA A 52 -0.60 14.17 -6.81
C ALA A 52 0.40 13.37 -5.93
N VAL A 53 -0.07 12.65 -4.91
CA VAL A 53 0.76 11.76 -4.08
C VAL A 53 1.28 10.59 -4.91
N ASP A 54 0.41 9.92 -5.68
CA ASP A 54 0.78 8.78 -6.52
C ASP A 54 1.74 9.21 -7.64
N ALA A 55 1.48 10.34 -8.30
CA ALA A 55 2.39 10.90 -9.31
C ALA A 55 3.78 11.24 -8.76
N ARG A 56 3.88 11.68 -7.50
CA ARG A 56 5.16 11.95 -6.84
C ARG A 56 5.92 10.67 -6.48
N ARG A 57 5.20 9.58 -6.21
CA ARG A 57 5.79 8.25 -5.93
C ARG A 57 6.25 7.56 -7.21
N GLY A 58 5.56 7.79 -8.32
CA GLY A 58 5.82 7.15 -9.62
C GLY A 58 5.19 5.76 -9.74
N TYR A 59 4.33 5.37 -8.81
CA TYR A 59 3.58 4.10 -8.81
C TYR A 59 2.29 4.28 -8.00
N ASP A 60 1.29 3.46 -8.32
CA ASP A 60 0.03 3.40 -7.58
C ASP A 60 0.21 2.57 -6.31
N ASP A 61 -0.35 3.05 -5.20
CA ASP A 61 -0.38 2.30 -3.93
C ASP A 61 -1.51 1.26 -3.94
N ILE A 62 -1.42 0.26 -3.06
CA ILE A 62 -2.44 -0.78 -2.97
C ILE A 62 -3.76 -0.26 -2.38
N ASP A 63 -4.88 -0.86 -2.79
CA ASP A 63 -6.19 -0.55 -2.24
C ASP A 63 -6.31 -1.08 -0.79
N PRO A 64 -6.54 -0.23 0.22
CA PRO A 64 -6.70 -0.68 1.60
C PRO A 64 -7.90 -1.61 1.82
N ASP A 65 -8.97 -1.49 1.02
CA ASP A 65 -10.13 -2.37 1.11
C ASP A 65 -9.83 -3.78 0.58
N ARG A 66 -8.79 -3.90 -0.27
CA ARG A 66 -8.32 -5.15 -0.88
C ARG A 66 -6.83 -5.40 -0.61
N ALA A 67 -6.37 -4.95 0.56
CA ALA A 67 -4.94 -4.88 0.87
C ALA A 67 -4.22 -6.22 0.70
N TRP A 68 -4.88 -7.34 1.04
CA TRP A 68 -4.29 -8.66 0.88
C TRP A 68 -4.12 -9.05 -0.59
N GLU A 69 -5.19 -8.94 -1.38
CA GLU A 69 -5.17 -9.31 -2.80
C GLU A 69 -4.18 -8.47 -3.60
N ASP A 70 -4.21 -7.15 -3.40
CA ASP A 70 -3.30 -6.23 -4.08
C ASP A 70 -1.84 -6.43 -3.63
N TRP A 71 -1.62 -6.72 -2.34
CA TRP A 71 -0.29 -7.07 -1.84
C TRP A 71 0.25 -8.33 -2.50
N GLN A 72 -0.55 -9.39 -2.68
CA GLN A 72 -0.08 -10.61 -3.34
C GLN A 72 0.41 -10.35 -4.77
N ILE A 73 -0.29 -9.46 -5.51
CA ILE A 73 0.10 -9.07 -6.87
C ILE A 73 1.40 -8.26 -6.82
N ALA A 74 1.40 -7.15 -6.06
CA ALA A 74 2.55 -6.26 -5.94
C ALA A 74 3.79 -7.00 -5.44
N ARG A 75 3.64 -7.93 -4.49
CA ARG A 75 4.73 -8.77 -3.97
C ARG A 75 5.38 -9.60 -5.07
N VAL A 76 4.61 -10.22 -5.96
CA VAL A 76 5.18 -11.01 -7.07
C VAL A 76 5.99 -10.11 -7.99
N GLU A 77 5.47 -8.94 -8.36
CA GLU A 77 6.17 -7.99 -9.22
C GLU A 77 7.46 -7.48 -8.56
N LEU A 78 7.39 -7.11 -7.27
CA LEU A 78 8.52 -6.57 -6.51
C LEU A 78 9.64 -7.59 -6.22
N HIS A 79 9.33 -8.89 -6.21
CA HIS A 79 10.34 -9.96 -6.09
C HIS A 79 10.81 -10.48 -7.45
N SER A 80 10.10 -10.18 -8.54
CA SER A 80 10.48 -10.60 -9.90
C SER A 80 11.60 -9.73 -10.49
N ASP A 81 11.85 -8.53 -9.93
CA ASP A 81 12.97 -7.65 -10.29
C ASP A 81 14.32 -8.08 -9.67
N ASP A 82 14.36 -9.18 -8.91
CA ASP A 82 15.57 -9.71 -8.23
C ASP A 82 16.26 -10.88 -9.01
N ASP A 83 15.76 -11.28 -10.19
CA ASP A 83 16.32 -12.35 -11.04
C ASP A 83 17.15 -11.83 -12.24
#